data_AF-A0A7J4ETW5-F1
#
_entry.id   AF-A0A7J4ETW5-F1
#
_cell.length_a   1.000
_cell.length_b   1.000
_cell.length_c   1.000
_cell.angle_alpha   90.00
_cell.angle_beta   90.00
_cell.angle_gamma   90.00
#
_symmetry.space_group_name_H-M   'P 1'
#
loop_
_entity.id
_entity.type
_entity.pdbx_description
1 polymer ?
#
loop_
_entity_poly.entity_id
_entity_poly.type
_entity_poly.pdbx_seq_one_letter_code
_entity_poly.pdbx_strand_id
1 'polypeptide(L)'
;MQKSDFKKFEMDADEFSIVMRNLDAWERVNNVKFVEAELEGERVQIKALKVATPGFFIYSDDDKYTLIVELFSEKRIGYADIEEFAEFDKNLLENLKFQIIEKDNRNKSLKNRFFPKSDTSLKMFKKLMRTARWKKHPFGYLLLNR
;
A
#
# COMPACT_ATOMS: atom_id res chain seq x y z
N MET A 1 10.14 -10.12 -26.59
CA MET A 1 10.99 -9.95 -25.39
C MET A 1 10.33 -8.93 -24.48
N GLN A 2 9.70 -9.36 -23.39
CA GLN A 2 9.16 -8.44 -22.38
C GLN A 2 10.34 -7.85 -21.58
N LYS A 3 10.43 -6.52 -21.49
CA LYS A 3 11.32 -5.85 -20.53
C LYS A 3 10.97 -6.39 -19.15
N SER A 4 11.96 -6.90 -18.43
CA SER A 4 11.70 -7.52 -17.13
C SER A 4 11.37 -6.42 -16.11
N ASP A 5 10.20 -6.48 -15.48
CA ASP A 5 9.70 -5.48 -14.51
C ASP A 5 10.44 -5.54 -13.15
N PHE A 6 11.66 -6.07 -13.13
CA PHE A 6 12.45 -6.23 -11.91
C PHE A 6 13.32 -5.00 -11.66
N LYS A 7 13.26 -4.48 -10.43
CA LYS A 7 14.18 -3.49 -9.89
C LYS A 7 15.28 -4.22 -9.12
N LYS A 8 16.53 -3.85 -9.38
CA LYS A 8 17.70 -4.35 -8.66
C LYS A 8 18.15 -3.34 -7.62
N PHE A 9 18.55 -3.83 -6.45
CA PHE A 9 19.16 -3.03 -5.39
C PHE A 9 20.47 -3.70 -4.99
N GLU A 10 21.52 -2.91 -4.77
CA GLU A 10 22.79 -3.36 -4.23
C GLU A 10 22.96 -2.73 -2.86
N MET A 11 23.33 -3.54 -1.88
CA MET A 11 23.54 -3.12 -0.48
C MET A 11 24.57 -4.03 0.19
N ASP A 12 25.11 -3.62 1.32
CA ASP A 12 25.99 -4.49 2.12
C ASP A 12 25.18 -5.50 2.97
N ALA A 13 25.88 -6.44 3.59
CA ALA A 13 25.28 -7.50 4.40
C ALA A 13 24.54 -6.97 5.65
N ASP A 14 24.99 -5.86 6.24
CA ASP A 14 24.38 -5.27 7.43
C ASP A 14 23.08 -4.53 7.07
N GLU A 15 23.11 -3.75 5.99
CA GLU A 15 21.93 -3.12 5.39
C GLU A 15 20.88 -4.18 4.99
N PHE A 16 21.32 -5.27 4.37
CA PHE A 16 20.42 -6.37 4.02
C PHE A 16 19.77 -7.00 5.25
N SER A 17 20.52 -7.20 6.34
CA SER A 17 19.98 -7.70 7.61
C SER A 17 18.87 -6.78 8.16
N ILE A 18 19.06 -5.46 8.05
CA ILE A 18 18.05 -4.46 8.45
C ILE A 18 16.81 -4.53 7.55
N VAL A 19 17.00 -4.65 6.23
CA VAL A 19 15.91 -4.80 5.25
C VAL A 19 15.12 -6.07 5.54
N MET A 20 15.77 -7.21 5.76
CA MET A 20 15.07 -8.48 6.03
C MET A 20 14.28 -8.44 7.33
N ARG A 21 14.75 -7.71 8.36
CA ARG A 21 13.99 -7.48 9.60
C ARG A 21 12.77 -6.58 9.41
N ASN A 22 12.76 -5.74 8.37
CA ASN A 22 11.73 -4.74 8.08
C ASN A 22 11.16 -4.86 6.67
N LEU A 23 11.10 -6.10 6.15
CA LEU A 23 10.89 -6.36 4.71
C LEU A 23 9.64 -5.68 4.17
N ASP A 24 8.52 -5.81 4.88
CA ASP A 24 7.23 -5.20 4.50
C ASP A 24 7.32 -3.67 4.37
N ALA A 25 8.06 -3.00 5.26
CA ALA A 25 8.22 -1.56 5.21
C ALA A 25 9.12 -1.15 4.04
N TRP A 26 10.22 -1.87 3.84
CA TRP A 26 11.14 -1.63 2.73
C TRP A 26 10.47 -1.85 1.37
N GLU A 27 9.70 -2.92 1.22
CA GLU A 27 8.91 -3.24 0.02
C GLU A 27 7.93 -2.11 -0.32
N ARG A 28 7.22 -1.59 0.69
CA ARG A 28 6.29 -0.46 0.54
C ARG A 28 6.99 0.82 0.13
N VAL A 29 8.06 1.21 0.82
CA VAL A 29 8.84 2.42 0.50
C VAL A 29 9.34 2.38 -0.93
N ASN A 30 9.79 1.21 -1.38
CA ASN A 30 10.38 1.05 -2.70
C ASN A 30 9.36 0.76 -3.81
N ASN A 31 8.09 0.54 -3.47
CA ASN A 31 7.05 0.07 -4.38
C ASN A 31 7.48 -1.19 -5.14
N VAL A 32 8.00 -2.16 -4.39
CA VAL A 32 8.47 -3.44 -4.90
C VAL A 32 8.03 -4.59 -4.00
N LYS A 33 7.99 -5.79 -4.55
CA LYS A 33 7.93 -7.03 -3.78
C LYS A 33 9.27 -7.73 -3.90
N PHE A 34 9.89 -8.07 -2.78
CA PHE A 34 11.14 -8.82 -2.76
C PHE A 34 10.94 -10.19 -3.43
N VAL A 35 11.87 -10.57 -4.28
CA VAL A 35 11.84 -11.86 -5.01
C VAL A 35 12.96 -12.75 -4.50
N GLU A 36 14.20 -12.30 -4.67
CA GLU A 36 15.39 -13.07 -4.30
C GLU A 36 16.56 -12.12 -4.02
N ALA A 37 17.54 -12.63 -3.29
CA ALA A 37 18.81 -11.96 -3.05
C ALA A 37 19.96 -12.90 -3.40
N GLU A 38 20.97 -12.36 -4.07
CA GLU A 38 22.23 -13.03 -4.37
C GLU A 38 23.33 -12.39 -3.52
N LEU A 39 24.12 -13.21 -2.83
CA LEU A 39 25.23 -12.75 -1.98
C LEU A 39 26.56 -13.01 -2.69
N GLU A 40 27.35 -11.97 -2.89
CA GLU A 40 28.71 -12.04 -3.42
C GLU A 40 29.66 -11.33 -2.45
N GLY A 41 30.34 -12.11 -1.60
CA GLY A 41 31.19 -11.57 -0.53
C GLY A 41 30.37 -10.82 0.52
N GLU A 42 30.72 -9.56 0.79
CA GLU A 42 30.01 -8.66 1.71
C GLU A 42 28.87 -7.88 1.04
N ARG A 43 28.61 -8.12 -0.25
CA ARG A 43 27.57 -7.42 -1.00
C ARG A 43 26.38 -8.32 -1.31
N VAL A 44 25.21 -7.73 -1.27
CA VAL A 44 23.92 -8.37 -1.55
C VAL A 44 23.25 -7.65 -2.71
N GLN A 45 22.92 -8.39 -3.77
CA GLN A 45 22.07 -7.93 -4.85
C GLN A 45 20.64 -8.45 -4.63
N ILE A 46 19.71 -7.53 -4.34
CA ILE A 46 18.29 -7.85 -4.27
C ILE A 46 17.66 -7.68 -5.65
N LYS A 47 16.88 -8.68 -6.07
CA LYS A 47 15.93 -8.57 -7.17
C LYS A 47 14.53 -8.44 -6.58
N ALA A 48 13.83 -7.40 -6.99
CA ALA A 48 12.47 -7.14 -6.54
C ALA A 48 11.56 -6.85 -7.73
N LEU A 49 10.32 -7.32 -7.69
CA LEU A 49 9.31 -7.03 -8.70
C LEU A 49 8.72 -5.66 -8.42
N LYS A 50 8.67 -4.75 -9.40
CA LYS A 50 7.94 -3.51 -9.23
C LYS A 50 6.46 -3.81 -9.06
N VAL A 51 5.89 -3.44 -7.93
CA VAL A 51 4.45 -3.60 -7.68
C VAL A 51 3.86 -2.24 -7.42
N ALA A 52 2.66 -2.01 -7.94
CA ALA A 52 1.84 -0.94 -7.39
C ALA A 52 1.44 -1.40 -5.99
N THR A 53 2.19 -1.01 -4.97
CA THR A 53 1.75 -1.23 -3.59
C THR A 53 0.42 -0.50 -3.46
N PRO A 54 -0.67 -1.18 -3.09
CA PRO A 54 -1.91 -0.47 -2.85
C PRO A 54 -1.66 0.45 -1.66
N GLY A 55 -1.58 1.75 -1.93
CA GLY A 55 -1.56 2.79 -0.90
C GLY A 55 -2.90 2.90 -0.19
N PHE A 56 -3.56 1.77 0.09
CA PHE A 56 -4.81 1.69 0.82
C PHE A 56 -5.08 0.27 1.37
N PHE A 57 -5.85 0.21 2.45
CA PHE A 57 -6.36 -1.01 3.08
C PHE A 57 -7.66 -0.72 3.82
N ILE A 58 -8.38 -1.76 4.23
CA ILE A 58 -9.53 -1.61 5.12
C ILE A 58 -9.08 -1.87 6.56
N TYR A 59 -9.34 -0.93 7.46
CA TYR A 59 -9.12 -1.07 8.89
C TYR A 59 -10.42 -1.44 9.59
N SER A 60 -10.37 -2.30 10.59
CA SER A 60 -11.50 -2.71 11.42
C SER A 60 -11.23 -2.31 12.87
N ASP A 61 -12.13 -1.51 13.43
CA ASP A 61 -12.08 -1.02 14.81
C ASP A 61 -13.50 -0.95 15.37
N ASP A 62 -13.78 -1.63 16.47
CA ASP A 62 -15.11 -1.68 17.10
C ASP A 62 -16.27 -1.82 16.09
N ASP A 63 -16.22 -2.87 15.26
CA ASP A 63 -17.19 -3.19 14.20
C ASP A 63 -17.30 -2.16 13.05
N LYS A 64 -16.47 -1.11 13.05
CA LYS A 64 -16.38 -0.14 11.96
C LYS A 64 -15.27 -0.55 10.98
N TYR A 65 -15.61 -0.60 9.70
CA TYR A 65 -14.66 -0.82 8.61
C TYR A 65 -14.37 0.49 7.87
N THR A 66 -13.13 0.97 7.89
CA THR A 66 -12.72 2.24 7.25
C THR A 66 -11.70 2.02 6.16
N LEU A 67 -11.85 2.74 5.05
CA LEU A 67 -10.88 2.78 3.97
C LEU A 67 -9.75 3.72 4.36
N ILE A 68 -8.62 3.12 4.72
CA ILE A 68 -7.40 3.84 5.04
C ILE A 68 -6.55 3.94 3.79
N VAL A 69 -6.04 5.14 3.49
CA VAL A 69 -5.01 5.35 2.47
C VAL A 69 -3.67 5.63 3.11
N GLU A 70 -2.61 5.16 2.46
CA GLU A 70 -1.23 5.40 2.84
C GLU A 70 -0.77 6.73 2.23
N LEU A 71 -0.25 7.62 3.08
CA LEU A 71 0.30 8.92 2.70
C LEU A 71 1.82 8.84 2.71
N PHE A 72 2.44 9.21 1.59
CA PHE A 72 3.89 9.21 1.46
C PHE A 72 4.46 10.62 1.59
N SER A 73 5.52 10.76 2.38
CA SER A 73 6.46 11.88 2.36
C SER A 73 7.87 11.32 2.25
N GLU A 74 8.84 12.15 1.84
CA GLU A 74 10.24 11.73 1.66
C GLU A 74 10.87 11.03 2.89
N LYS A 75 10.33 11.26 4.09
CA LYS A 75 10.88 10.75 5.35
C LYS A 75 9.91 9.90 6.17
N ARG A 76 8.62 9.86 5.84
CA ARG A 76 7.58 9.23 6.66
C ARG A 76 6.44 8.66 5.84
N ILE A 77 5.93 7.53 6.31
CA ILE A 77 4.67 6.94 5.88
C ILE A 77 3.61 7.28 6.93
N GLY A 78 2.51 7.88 6.50
CA GLY A 78 1.32 8.16 7.31
C GLY A 78 0.11 7.37 6.82
N TYR A 79 -0.95 7.37 7.62
CA TYR A 79 -2.22 6.72 7.29
C TYR A 79 -3.36 7.70 7.52
N ALA A 80 -4.33 7.72 6.61
CA ALA A 80 -5.49 8.60 6.68
C ALA A 80 -6.76 7.82 6.40
N ASP A 81 -7.78 8.00 7.25
CA ASP A 81 -9.15 7.60 6.92
C ASP A 81 -9.66 8.53 5.82
N ILE A 82 -9.73 8.03 4.59
CA ILE A 82 -10.10 8.86 3.45
C ILE A 82 -11.60 9.20 3.43
N GLU A 83 -12.42 8.46 4.18
CA GLU A 83 -13.86 8.69 4.32
C GLU A 83 -14.15 9.93 5.19
N GLU A 84 -13.20 10.34 6.04
CA GLU A 84 -13.29 11.62 6.78
C GLU A 84 -13.17 12.82 5.83
N PHE A 85 -12.33 12.71 4.81
CA PHE A 85 -11.98 13.83 3.92
C PHE A 85 -12.82 13.90 2.64
N ALA A 86 -13.44 12.79 2.24
CA ALA A 86 -14.26 12.71 1.04
C ALA A 86 -15.51 11.87 1.24
N GLU A 87 -16.57 12.26 0.56
CA GLU A 87 -17.73 11.39 0.33
C GLU A 87 -17.50 10.59 -0.96
N PHE A 88 -17.89 9.33 -0.95
CA PHE A 88 -17.76 8.44 -2.09
C PHE A 88 -19.10 7.85 -2.47
N ASP A 89 -19.18 7.25 -3.67
CA ASP A 89 -20.27 6.36 -4.00
C ASP A 89 -20.34 5.19 -3.00
N LYS A 90 -21.44 5.14 -2.24
CA LYS A 90 -21.63 4.19 -1.14
C LYS A 90 -21.58 2.74 -1.62
N ASN A 91 -22.20 2.43 -2.75
CA ASN A 91 -22.24 1.07 -3.28
C ASN A 91 -20.87 0.60 -3.73
N LEU A 92 -20.08 1.46 -4.38
CA LEU A 92 -18.71 1.13 -4.76
C LEU A 92 -17.80 0.95 -3.54
N LEU A 93 -17.98 1.76 -2.49
CA LEU A 93 -17.21 1.68 -1.26
C LEU A 93 -17.49 0.36 -0.51
N GLU A 94 -18.76 0.02 -0.32
CA GLU A 94 -19.17 -1.22 0.34
C GLU A 94 -18.71 -2.45 -0.44
N ASN A 95 -18.85 -2.43 -1.77
CA ASN A 95 -18.36 -3.53 -2.61
C ASN A 95 -16.84 -3.68 -2.52
N LEU A 96 -16.08 -2.57 -2.46
CA LEU A 96 -14.63 -2.61 -2.29
C LEU A 96 -14.26 -3.22 -0.93
N LYS A 97 -14.93 -2.78 0.15
CA LYS A 97 -14.72 -3.32 1.50
C LYS A 97 -14.98 -4.83 1.53
N PHE A 98 -16.12 -5.26 1.01
CA PHE A 98 -16.48 -6.69 0.91
C PHE A 98 -15.45 -7.48 0.10
N GLN A 99 -15.05 -6.99 -1.08
CA GLN A 99 -14.06 -7.68 -1.91
C GLN A 99 -12.74 -7.88 -1.16
N ILE A 100 -12.28 -6.87 -0.43
CA ILE A 100 -11.00 -6.93 0.29
C ILE A 100 -11.12 -7.84 1.52
N ILE A 101 -12.14 -7.67 2.34
CA ILE A 101 -12.30 -8.44 3.57
C ILE A 101 -12.58 -9.91 3.25
N GLU A 102 -13.63 -10.18 2.47
CA GLU A 102 -14.18 -11.51 2.30
C GLU A 102 -13.50 -12.33 1.20
N LYS A 103 -13.00 -11.70 0.14
CA LYS A 103 -12.40 -12.45 -0.99
C LYS A 103 -10.88 -12.44 -0.93
N ASP A 104 -10.29 -11.26 -0.79
CA ASP A 104 -8.83 -11.14 -0.78
C ASP A 104 -8.22 -11.65 0.54
N ASN A 105 -8.98 -11.66 1.65
CA ASN A 105 -8.48 -11.98 3.00
C ASN A 105 -9.23 -13.09 3.75
N ARG A 106 -10.11 -13.85 3.07
CA ARG A 106 -11.01 -14.90 3.61
C ARG A 106 -10.45 -15.86 4.66
N ASN A 107 -9.13 -16.10 4.67
CA ASN A 107 -8.48 -17.13 5.47
C ASN A 107 -7.34 -16.60 6.36
N LYS A 108 -7.31 -15.31 6.71
CA LYS A 108 -6.23 -14.77 7.56
C LYS A 108 -6.77 -14.07 8.81
N SER A 109 -6.21 -14.40 9.98
CA SER A 109 -6.35 -13.59 11.20
C SER A 109 -5.47 -12.34 11.09
N LEU A 110 -5.74 -11.48 10.10
CA LEU A 110 -5.04 -10.21 10.03
C LEU A 110 -5.61 -9.32 11.12
N LYS A 111 -4.73 -8.96 12.07
CA LYS A 111 -4.97 -7.95 13.10
C LYS A 111 -5.50 -6.69 12.43
N ASN A 112 -6.81 -6.49 12.51
CA ASN A 112 -7.59 -5.30 12.14
C ASN A 112 -7.35 -4.67 10.75
N ARG A 113 -6.44 -5.20 9.90
CA ARG A 113 -6.02 -4.60 8.63
C ARG A 113 -6.16 -5.59 7.48
N PHE A 114 -6.98 -5.25 6.51
CA PHE A 114 -7.26 -6.08 5.34
C PHE A 114 -6.72 -5.39 4.08
N PHE A 115 -5.69 -5.97 3.48
CA PHE A 115 -5.03 -5.40 2.30
C PHE A 115 -5.64 -5.95 1.02
N PRO A 116 -5.82 -5.13 -0.03
CA PRO A 116 -6.23 -5.64 -1.34
C PRO A 116 -5.15 -6.56 -1.91
N LYS A 117 -5.56 -7.68 -2.50
CA LYS A 117 -4.68 -8.70 -3.09
C LYS A 117 -5.05 -9.08 -4.52
N SER A 118 -6.05 -8.43 -5.10
CA SER A 118 -6.51 -8.70 -6.46
C SER A 118 -6.56 -7.43 -7.32
N ASP A 119 -6.34 -7.61 -8.62
CA ASP A 119 -6.55 -6.57 -9.64
C ASP A 119 -7.97 -6.00 -9.60
N THR A 120 -8.94 -6.83 -9.23
CA THR A 120 -10.33 -6.43 -9.03
C THR A 120 -10.43 -5.34 -7.98
N SER A 121 -9.85 -5.55 -6.78
CA SER A 121 -9.83 -4.56 -5.71
C SER A 121 -9.15 -3.26 -6.13
N LEU A 122 -8.04 -3.35 -6.88
CA LEU A 122 -7.33 -2.17 -7.39
C LEU A 122 -8.17 -1.37 -8.40
N LYS A 123 -8.85 -2.05 -9.33
CA LYS A 123 -9.74 -1.41 -10.31
C LYS A 123 -10.95 -0.78 -9.63
N MET A 124 -11.51 -1.45 -8.63
CA MET A 124 -12.63 -0.95 -7.83
C MET A 124 -12.23 0.31 -7.06
N PHE A 125 -11.07 0.32 -6.41
CA PHE A 125 -10.54 1.51 -5.73
C PHE A 125 -10.34 2.67 -6.70
N LYS A 126 -9.74 2.46 -7.87
CA LYS A 126 -9.62 3.52 -8.90
C LYS A 126 -10.97 4.07 -9.33
N LYS A 127 -11.98 3.20 -9.49
CA LYS A 127 -13.36 3.62 -9.82
C LYS A 127 -13.97 4.42 -8.68
N LEU A 128 -13.81 3.96 -7.44
CA LEU A 128 -14.27 4.64 -6.23
C LEU A 128 -13.66 6.04 -6.12
N MET A 129 -12.34 6.17 -6.26
CA MET A 129 -11.64 7.45 -6.17
C MET A 129 -12.12 8.48 -7.18
N ARG A 130 -12.61 8.06 -8.36
CA ARG A 130 -13.22 8.97 -9.35
C ARG A 130 -14.59 9.53 -8.92
N THR A 131 -15.22 8.92 -7.91
CA THR A 131 -16.48 9.40 -7.33
C THR A 131 -16.30 10.32 -6.13
N ALA A 132 -15.05 10.54 -5.70
CA ALA A 132 -14.73 11.33 -4.52
C ALA A 132 -15.28 12.76 -4.63
N ARG A 133 -16.12 13.13 -3.67
CA ARG A 133 -16.57 14.50 -3.42
C ARG A 133 -15.88 15.00 -2.17
N TRP A 134 -14.83 15.78 -2.37
CA TRP A 134 -14.02 16.29 -1.27
C TRP A 134 -14.81 17.28 -0.42
N LYS A 135 -14.95 16.96 0.87
CA LYS A 135 -15.44 17.88 1.89
C LYS A 135 -14.29 18.87 2.09
N LYS A 136 -14.38 20.13 1.63
CA LYS A 136 -13.31 21.16 1.81
C LYS A 136 -12.73 21.06 3.25
N HIS A 137 -11.45 20.81 3.58
CA HIS A 137 -10.14 20.86 2.90
C HIS A 137 -9.17 19.85 3.60
N PRO A 138 -8.59 18.80 2.96
CA PRO A 138 -7.56 17.97 3.61
C PRO A 138 -6.10 18.40 3.37
N PHE A 139 -5.81 19.15 2.29
CA PHE A 139 -4.43 19.48 1.87
C PHE A 139 -4.11 20.98 1.79
N GLY A 140 -5.00 21.86 2.27
CA GLY A 140 -4.84 23.33 2.15
C GLY A 140 -3.63 23.91 2.90
N TYR A 141 -3.07 23.17 3.86
CA TYR A 141 -1.90 23.60 4.63
C TYR A 141 -0.56 23.01 4.16
N LEU A 142 -0.56 21.97 3.31
CA LEU A 142 0.66 21.27 2.89
C LEU A 142 1.25 21.76 1.55
N LEU A 143 0.57 22.69 0.87
CA LEU A 143 1.02 23.26 -0.42
C LEU A 143 1.30 24.77 -0.38
N LEU A 144 1.27 25.41 0.79
CA LEU A 144 1.47 26.87 0.92
C LEU A 144 2.71 27.31 1.70
N ASN A 145 3.57 26.41 2.16
CA ASN A 145 4.91 26.80 2.59
C ASN A 145 5.94 26.12 1.69
N ARG A 146 6.46 26.97 0.79
CA ARG A 146 7.62 26.79 -0.08
C ARG A 146 8.84 26.29 0.69
#